data_AF-A0A958R456-F1
#
_entry.id   AF-A0A958R456-F1
#
_cell.length_a   1.000
_cell.length_b   1.000
_cell.length_c   1.000
_cell.angle_alpha   90.00
_cell.angle_beta   90.00
_cell.angle_gamma   90.00
#
_symmetry.space_group_name_H-M   'P 1'
#
loop_
_entity.id
_entity.type
_entity.pdbx_description
1 polymer ?
#
loop_
_entity_poly.entity_id
_entity_poly.type
_entity_poly.pdbx_seq_one_letter_code
_entity_poly.pdbx_strand_id
1 'polypeptide(L)'
;MKLRSSHDEETVAKLVALVDEKVKEALEVHSSVSFQNALLLASLHLAEDLILLKRAANNELSGLESRAKEILTNLESSPLTQTGLDH
;
A
#
# COMPACT_ATOMS: atom_id res chain seq x y z
N MET A 1 6.09 23.07 13.36
CA MET A 1 4.75 22.70 12.86
C MET A 1 4.08 21.86 13.95
N LYS A 2 2.92 22.25 14.47
CA LYS A 2 2.16 21.39 15.40
C LYS A 2 1.13 20.63 14.58
N LEU A 3 1.45 19.38 14.23
CA LEU A 3 0.50 18.50 13.56
C LEU A 3 -0.57 18.10 14.60
N ARG A 4 -1.83 18.51 14.41
CA ARG A 4 -2.95 17.91 15.15
C ARG A 4 -3.17 16.51 14.56
N SER A 5 -2.43 15.54 15.07
CA SER A 5 -2.53 14.14 14.64
C SER A 5 -3.27 13.34 15.71
N SER A 6 -4.17 12.47 15.27
CA SER A 6 -4.80 11.45 16.12
C SER A 6 -3.90 10.22 16.32
N HIS A 7 -2.72 10.20 15.67
CA HIS A 7 -1.75 9.12 15.74
C HIS A 7 -0.66 9.43 16.78
N ASP A 8 0.02 8.37 17.26
CA ASP A 8 1.14 8.51 18.19
C ASP A 8 2.26 9.42 17.64
N GLU A 9 3.03 10.01 18.56
CA GLU A 9 4.10 10.93 18.20
C GLU A 9 5.18 10.29 17.31
N GLU A 10 5.39 8.97 17.43
CA GLU A 10 6.36 8.22 16.65
C GLU A 10 5.96 8.16 15.16
N THR A 11 4.69 7.92 14.89
CA THR A 11 4.10 7.89 13.54
C THR A 11 4.17 9.28 12.91
N VAL A 12 3.89 10.33 13.68
CA VAL A 12 4.03 11.71 13.23
C VAL A 12 5.50 12.02 12.89
N ALA A 13 6.45 11.60 13.71
CA ALA A 13 7.87 11.79 13.46
C ALA A 13 8.32 11.07 12.18
N LYS A 14 7.86 9.83 11.96
CA LYS A 14 8.12 9.06 10.73
C LYS A 14 7.56 9.75 9.49
N LEU A 15 6.34 10.29 9.57
CA LEU A 15 5.73 11.03 8.46
C LEU A 15 6.51 12.30 8.11
N VAL A 16 6.97 13.04 9.13
CA VAL A 16 7.79 14.24 8.92
C VAL A 16 9.13 13.86 8.27
N ALA A 17 9.79 12.81 8.75
CA ALA A 17 11.05 12.33 8.19
C ALA A 17 10.90 11.90 6.72
N LEU A 18 9.82 11.17 6.40
CA LEU A 18 9.52 10.73 5.04
C LEU A 18 9.34 11.90 4.06
N VAL A 19 8.60 12.93 4.48
CA VAL A 19 8.41 14.14 3.66
C VAL A 19 9.74 14.88 3.49
N ASP A 20 10.53 15.04 4.55
CA ASP A 20 11.83 15.73 4.49
C ASP A 20 12.83 15.02 3.56
N GLU A 21 12.87 13.69 3.60
CA GLU A 21 13.68 12.87 2.69
C GLU A 21 13.26 13.07 1.23
N LYS A 22 11.96 12.98 0.92
CA LYS A 22 11.46 13.19 -0.45
C LYS A 22 11.67 14.61 -0.97
N VAL A 23 11.61 15.61 -0.10
CA VAL A 23 11.93 16.99 -0.48
C VAL A 23 13.41 17.14 -0.79
N LYS A 24 14.30 16.52 -0.01
CA LYS A 24 15.75 16.51 -0.29
C LYS A 24 16.07 15.82 -1.61
N GLU A 25 15.50 14.64 -1.86
CA GLU A 25 15.63 13.95 -3.16
C GLU A 25 15.20 14.87 -4.33
N ALA A 26 14.07 15.56 -4.20
CA ALA A 26 13.57 16.46 -5.24
C ALA A 26 14.48 17.69 -5.46
N LEU A 27 15.10 18.21 -4.39
CA LEU A 27 16.05 19.33 -4.47
C LEU A 27 17.40 18.91 -5.08
N GLU A 28 17.87 17.69 -4.82
CA GLU A 28 19.12 17.17 -5.36
C GLU A 28 19.05 16.95 -6.88
N VAL A 29 17.89 16.51 -7.39
CA VAL A 29 17.68 16.33 -8.84
C VAL A 29 17.59 17.67 -9.58
N HIS A 30 17.17 18.74 -8.89
CA HIS A 30 17.01 20.06 -9.49
C HIS A 30 17.57 21.18 -8.61
N SER A 31 18.87 21.46 -8.76
CA SER A 31 19.61 22.47 -7.99
C SER A 31 19.10 23.93 -8.14
N SER A 32 18.15 24.19 -9.04
CA SER A 32 17.53 25.51 -9.26
C SER A 32 16.06 25.59 -8.87
N VAL A 33 15.46 24.50 -8.40
CA VAL A 33 14.04 24.45 -8.05
C VAL A 33 13.82 25.09 -6.68
N SER A 34 12.84 25.99 -6.59
CA SER A 34 12.45 26.58 -5.32
C SER A 34 11.95 25.51 -4.36
N PHE A 35 12.20 25.69 -3.06
CA PHE A 35 11.75 24.74 -2.03
C PHE A 35 10.25 24.41 -2.14
N GLN A 36 9.42 25.39 -2.49
CA GLN A 36 7.98 25.18 -2.68
C GLN A 36 7.68 24.21 -3.83
N ASN A 37 8.40 24.33 -4.94
CA ASN A 37 8.24 23.44 -6.09
C ASN A 37 8.80 22.03 -5.79
N ALA A 38 9.90 21.94 -5.04
CA ALA A 38 10.42 20.66 -4.57
C ALA A 38 9.43 19.96 -3.62
N LEU A 39 8.80 20.71 -2.72
CA LEU A 39 7.74 20.21 -1.84
C LEU A 39 6.52 19.72 -2.62
N LEU A 40 6.11 20.45 -3.66
CA LEU A 40 5.02 20.02 -4.53
C LEU A 40 5.37 18.72 -5.26
N LEU A 41 6.59 18.61 -5.83
CA LEU A 41 7.07 17.41 -6.49
C LEU A 41 7.15 16.21 -5.54
N ALA A 42 7.72 16.40 -4.34
CA ALA A 42 7.77 15.38 -3.30
C ALA A 42 6.36 14.90 -2.91
N SER A 43 5.40 15.83 -2.80
CA SER A 43 4.00 15.49 -2.49
C SER A 43 3.34 14.69 -3.62
N LEU A 44 3.63 15.03 -4.88
CA LEU A 44 3.13 14.30 -6.05
C LEU A 44 3.70 12.88 -6.12
N HIS A 45 5.01 12.72 -5.91
CA HIS A 45 5.64 11.40 -5.85
C HIS A 45 5.04 10.53 -4.73
N LEU A 46 4.90 11.07 -3.52
CA LEU A 46 4.29 10.34 -2.41
C LEU A 46 2.83 9.93 -2.72
N ALA A 47 2.07 10.78 -3.40
CA ALA A 47 0.71 10.47 -3.81
C ALA A 47 0.67 9.37 -4.88
N GLU A 48 1.58 9.41 -5.86
CA GLU A 48 1.73 8.37 -6.88
C GLU A 48 2.08 7.02 -6.25
N ASP A 49 3.11 6.99 -5.38
CA ASP A 49 3.54 5.78 -4.66
C ASP A 49 2.38 5.15 -3.88
N LEU A 50 1.58 5.97 -3.20
CA LEU A 50 0.41 5.51 -2.46
C LEU A 50 -0.66 4.89 -3.38
N ILE A 51 -0.92 5.53 -4.53
CA ILE A 51 -1.90 5.02 -5.50
C ILE A 51 -1.43 3.69 -6.08
N LEU A 52 -0.15 3.59 -6.44
CA LEU A 52 0.45 2.37 -6.98
C LEU A 52 0.44 1.24 -5.95
N LEU A 53 0.83 1.53 -4.71
CA LEU A 53 0.80 0.57 -3.61
C LEU A 53 -0.62 0.05 -3.35
N LYS A 54 -1.61 0.95 -3.33
CA LYS A 54 -3.02 0.57 -3.16
C LYS A 54 -3.51 -0.35 -4.29
N ARG A 55 -3.12 -0.05 -5.53
CA ARG A 55 -3.46 -0.89 -6.70
C ARG A 55 -2.81 -2.27 -6.60
N ALA A 56 -1.52 -2.33 -6.27
CA ALA A 56 -0.80 -3.59 -6.10
C ALA A 56 -1.42 -4.45 -4.99
N ALA A 57 -1.67 -3.87 -3.81
CA ALA A 57 -2.28 -4.57 -2.69
C ALA A 57 -3.68 -5.12 -3.03
N ASN A 58 -4.52 -4.33 -3.71
CA ASN A 58 -5.83 -4.80 -4.15
C ASN A 58 -5.72 -5.99 -5.13
N ASN A 59 -4.79 -5.92 -6.08
CA ASN A 59 -4.58 -7.00 -7.03
C ASN A 59 -4.12 -8.29 -6.35
N GLU A 60 -3.20 -8.18 -5.37
CA GLU A 60 -2.74 -9.33 -4.58
C GLU A 60 -3.87 -9.94 -3.74
N LEU A 61 -4.69 -9.10 -3.08
CA LEU A 61 -5.85 -9.54 -2.32
C LEU A 61 -6.88 -10.24 -3.19
N SER A 62 -7.21 -9.68 -4.36
CA SER A 62 -8.12 -10.32 -5.31
C SER A 62 -7.57 -11.64 -5.85
N GLY A 63 -6.25 -11.72 -6.09
CA GLY A 63 -5.60 -12.96 -6.47
C GLY A 63 -5.68 -14.03 -5.38
N LEU A 64 -5.46 -13.64 -4.13
CA LEU A 64 -5.58 -14.53 -2.97
C LEU A 64 -7.03 -15.02 -2.78
N GLU A 65 -8.00 -14.12 -2.87
CA GLU A 65 -9.43 -14.45 -2.78
C GLU A 65 -9.85 -15.43 -3.88
N SER A 66 -9.41 -15.21 -5.12
CA SER A 66 -9.70 -16.13 -6.24
C SER A 66 -9.12 -17.52 -5.99
N ARG A 67 -7.87 -17.61 -5.51
CA ARG A 67 -7.24 -18.90 -5.19
C ARG A 67 -7.95 -19.61 -4.04
N ALA A 68 -8.33 -18.88 -3.00
CA ALA A 68 -9.08 -19.43 -1.88
C ALA A 68 -10.45 -19.98 -2.34
N LYS A 69 -11.14 -19.24 -3.21
CA LYS A 69 -12.41 -19.66 -3.79
C LYS A 69 -12.27 -20.92 -4.67
N GLU A 70 -11.22 -21.00 -5.47
CA GLU A 70 -10.91 -22.17 -6.28
C GLU A 70 -10.66 -23.40 -5.41
N ILE A 71 -9.86 -23.26 -4.35
CA ILE A 71 -9.58 -24.34 -3.38
C ILE A 71 -10.87 -24.82 -2.72
N LEU A 72 -11.72 -23.90 -2.25
CA LEU A 72 -13.03 -24.24 -1.65
C LEU A 72 -13.93 -24.99 -2.64
N THR A 73 -14.02 -24.51 -3.88
CA THR A 73 -14.83 -25.16 -4.93
C THR A 73 -14.31 -26.57 -5.24
N ASN A 74 -12.99 -26.76 -5.28
CA ASN A 74 -12.37 -28.07 -5.49
C ASN A 74 -12.57 -29.02 -4.31
N LEU A 75 -12.61 -28.51 -3.08
CA LEU A 75 -12.95 -29.29 -1.88
C LEU A 75 -14.41 -29.73 -1.90
N GLU A 76 -15.35 -28.83 -2.20
CA GLU A 76 -16.79 -29.11 -2.25
C GLU A 76 -17.17 -30.07 -3.38
N SER A 77 -16.45 -30.01 -4.50
CA SER A 77 -16.62 -30.94 -5.64
C SER A 77 -15.82 -32.23 -5.51
N SER A 78 -15.01 -32.39 -4.46
CA SER A 78 -14.24 -33.60 -4.23
C SER A 78 -15.16 -34.75 -3.78
N PRO A 79 -15.10 -35.94 -4.42
CA PRO A 79 -15.96 -37.09 -4.10
C PRO A 79 -15.71 -37.70 -2.70
N LEU A 80 -14.75 -37.17 -1.92
CA LEU A 80 -14.48 -37.57 -0.54
C LEU A 80 -15.72 -37.44 0.38
N THR A 81 -16.67 -36.55 0.06
CA THR A 81 -17.93 -36.40 0.81
C THR A 81 -19.03 -37.37 0.37
N GLN A 82 -18.93 -37.99 -0.82
CA GLN A 82 -19.91 -38.97 -1.29
C GLN A 82 -19.61 -40.40 -0.81
N THR A 83 -18.34 -40.74 -0.55
CA THR A 83 -17.98 -42.11 -0.14
C THR A 83 -18.14 -42.39 1.37
N GLY A 84 -18.49 -41.37 2.17
CA GLY A 84 -18.70 -41.49 3.62
C GLY A 84 -20.17 -41.62 4.06
N LEU A 85 -21.13 -41.54 3.12
CA LEU A 85 -22.57 -41.61 3.41
C LEU A 85 -23.22 -42.94 2.97
N ASP A 86 -22.44 -43.88 2.41
CA ASP A 86 -22.91 -45.17 1.90
C ASP A 86 -22.56 -46.38 2.81
N HIS A 87 -22.35 -46.15 4.11
CA HIS A 87 -22.22 -47.21 5.13
C HIS A 87 -23.12 -46.99 6.34
#